data_AF-A0A9N9X2G9-F1
#
_entry.id   AF-A0A9N9X2G9-F1
#
_cell.length_a   1.000
_cell.length_b   1.000
_cell.length_c   1.000
_cell.angle_alpha   90.00
_cell.angle_beta   90.00
_cell.angle_gamma   90.00
#
_symmetry.space_group_name_H-M   'P 1'
#
loop_
_entity.id
_entity.type
_entity.pdbx_description
1 polymer ?
#
loop_
_entity_poly.entity_id
_entity_poly.type
_entity_poly.pdbx_seq_one_letter_code
_entity_poly.pdbx_strand_id
1 'polypeptide(L)'
;GYYQHKVKDFREGKGQDPSGLNQAVSKLSVTPAAQQKQQEILKQVEQPFVPKEPPPEFEFIADPPSISALDLDIVKLTAQFVARNGRAFLTQLMNREQRNFQFDFLRPQHSLFQYFTKLLEQYTKVLIPPKSMQQRLRDEAKSANSVLEQVKYRAEWLKYQEAQKA
;
A
#
# COMPACT_ATOMS: atom_id res chain seq x y z
N GLY A 1 -30.96 -40.13 -3.24
CA GLY A 1 -31.09 -39.56 -4.60
C GLY A 1 -30.20 -40.31 -5.57
N TYR A 2 -30.64 -40.47 -6.82
CA TYR A 2 -29.97 -41.25 -7.87
C TYR A 2 -28.45 -41.00 -7.96
N TYR A 3 -28.01 -39.75 -7.82
CA TYR A 3 -26.59 -39.37 -7.88
C TYR A 3 -25.74 -39.84 -6.70
N GLN A 4 -26.29 -39.87 -5.48
CA GLN A 4 -25.56 -40.35 -4.30
C GLN A 4 -25.31 -41.86 -4.37
N HIS A 5 -26.23 -42.62 -4.98
CA HIS A 5 -26.08 -44.06 -5.20
C HIS A 5 -24.96 -44.34 -6.21
N LYS A 6 -24.95 -43.62 -7.35
CA LYS A 6 -23.89 -43.70 -8.36
C LYS A 6 -22.50 -43.41 -7.78
N VAL A 7 -22.35 -42.38 -6.94
CA VAL A 7 -21.07 -42.04 -6.31
C VAL A 7 -20.59 -43.16 -5.38
N LYS A 8 -21.50 -43.82 -4.66
CA LYS A 8 -21.19 -44.98 -3.81
C LYS A 8 -20.75 -46.19 -4.64
N ASP A 9 -21.43 -46.47 -5.75
CA ASP A 9 -21.12 -47.57 -6.65
C ASP A 9 -19.72 -47.43 -7.30
N PHE A 10 -19.31 -46.20 -7.64
CA PHE A 10 -17.95 -45.92 -8.13
C PHE A 10 -16.90 -46.06 -7.02
N ARG A 11 -17.21 -45.64 -5.79
CA ARG A 11 -16.30 -45.75 -4.63
C ARG A 11 -16.05 -47.19 -4.20
N GLU A 12 -17.04 -48.06 -4.40
CA GLU A 12 -16.97 -49.50 -4.11
C GLU A 12 -16.49 -50.34 -5.32
N GLY A 13 -16.09 -49.69 -6.43
CA GLY A 13 -15.50 -50.35 -7.59
C GLY A 13 -16.47 -51.17 -8.46
N LYS A 14 -17.78 -50.96 -8.31
CA LYS A 14 -18.84 -51.68 -9.03
C LYS A 14 -19.54 -50.84 -10.12
N GLY A 15 -19.02 -49.65 -10.43
CA GLY A 15 -19.58 -48.75 -11.43
C GLY A 15 -19.38 -49.27 -12.86
N GLN A 16 -20.47 -49.40 -13.62
CA GLN A 16 -20.43 -49.71 -15.05
C GLN A 16 -20.28 -48.41 -15.86
N ASP A 17 -19.19 -48.29 -16.63
CA ASP A 17 -18.96 -47.16 -17.54
C ASP A 17 -19.92 -47.21 -18.73
N PRO A 18 -20.60 -46.09 -19.08
CA PRO A 18 -21.34 -46.01 -20.33
C PRO A 18 -20.35 -45.90 -21.50
N SER A 19 -20.06 -47.05 -22.09
CA SER A 19 -19.34 -47.25 -23.35
C SER A 19 -20.07 -46.52 -24.49
N GLY A 20 -19.76 -45.24 -24.75
CA GLY A 20 -20.44 -44.53 -25.84
C GLY A 20 -19.91 -43.19 -26.33
N LEU A 21 -18.97 -42.52 -25.64
CA LEU A 21 -18.52 -41.18 -26.06
C LEU A 21 -16.98 -41.01 -26.13
N ASN A 22 -16.25 -42.13 -26.09
CA ASN A 22 -14.78 -42.14 -25.96
C ASN A 22 -13.98 -41.99 -27.26
N GLN A 23 -14.52 -41.37 -28.33
CA GLN A 23 -13.76 -41.20 -29.58
C GLN A 23 -13.52 -39.76 -30.04
N ALA A 24 -14.08 -38.74 -29.36
CA ALA A 24 -13.84 -37.34 -29.75
C ALA A 24 -13.06 -36.49 -28.73
N VAL A 25 -12.73 -37.02 -27.53
CA VAL A 25 -12.00 -36.25 -26.49
C VAL A 25 -10.55 -36.71 -26.30
N SER A 26 -10.17 -37.86 -26.86
CA SER A 26 -8.84 -38.48 -26.68
C SER A 26 -7.70 -37.85 -27.50
N LYS A 27 -7.91 -36.70 -28.14
CA LYS A 27 -6.89 -35.95 -28.89
C LYS A 27 -6.62 -34.53 -28.36
N LEU A 28 -6.89 -34.30 -27.08
CA LEU A 28 -6.23 -33.22 -26.34
C LEU A 28 -5.24 -33.86 -25.38
N SER A 29 -4.14 -34.38 -25.93
CA SER A 29 -2.97 -34.70 -25.13
C SER A 29 -2.41 -33.38 -24.57
N VAL A 30 -2.77 -33.08 -23.33
CA VAL A 30 -2.05 -32.10 -22.53
C VAL A 30 -0.60 -32.58 -22.51
N THR A 31 0.30 -31.79 -23.08
CA THR A 31 1.72 -32.14 -23.11
C THR A 31 2.23 -32.21 -21.67
N PRO A 32 3.19 -33.09 -21.35
CA PRO A 32 3.80 -33.16 -20.01
C PRO A 32 4.32 -31.79 -19.53
N ALA A 33 4.75 -30.95 -20.48
CA ALA A 33 5.14 -29.56 -20.23
C ALA A 33 3.97 -28.68 -19.75
N ALA A 34 2.76 -28.87 -20.25
CA ALA A 34 1.58 -28.12 -19.81
C ALA A 34 1.13 -28.56 -18.40
N GLN A 35 1.24 -29.84 -18.05
CA GLN A 35 0.98 -30.32 -16.67
C GLN A 35 2.06 -29.86 -15.68
N GLN A 36 3.33 -29.86 -16.07
CA GLN A 36 4.41 -29.33 -15.23
C GLN A 36 4.24 -27.83 -15.00
N LYS A 37 3.94 -27.07 -16.05
CA LYS A 37 3.68 -25.62 -15.95
C LYS A 37 2.45 -25.36 -15.09
N GLN A 38 1.40 -26.18 -15.20
CA GLN A 38 0.22 -26.07 -14.33
C GLN A 38 0.53 -26.42 -12.88
N GLN A 39 1.36 -27.42 -12.61
CA GLN A 39 1.83 -27.76 -11.26
C GLN A 39 2.75 -26.69 -10.67
N GLU A 40 3.64 -26.08 -11.45
CA GLU A 40 4.46 -24.94 -11.04
C GLU A 40 3.59 -23.71 -10.75
N ILE A 41 2.59 -23.43 -11.58
CA ILE A 41 1.61 -22.36 -11.35
C ILE A 41 0.83 -22.63 -10.06
N LEU A 42 0.31 -23.85 -9.84
CA LEU A 42 -0.41 -24.23 -8.61
C LEU A 42 0.48 -24.13 -7.36
N LYS A 43 1.79 -24.42 -7.48
CA LYS A 43 2.75 -24.37 -6.36
C LYS A 43 3.26 -22.96 -6.08
N GLN A 44 3.28 -22.07 -7.08
CA GLN A 44 3.54 -20.64 -6.92
C GLN A 44 2.37 -19.89 -6.29
N VAL A 45 1.15 -20.45 -6.32
CA VAL A 45 -0.05 -19.84 -5.73
C VAL A 45 -0.07 -19.92 -4.19
N GLU A 46 0.83 -20.67 -3.54
CA GLU A 46 0.73 -20.99 -2.11
C GLU A 46 2.02 -20.84 -1.29
N GLN A 47 2.96 -19.95 -1.65
CA GLN A 47 3.84 -19.45 -0.59
C GLN A 47 3.09 -18.37 0.18
N PRO A 48 2.70 -18.62 1.45
CA PRO A 48 2.05 -17.59 2.24
C PRO A 48 2.99 -16.40 2.34
N PHE A 49 2.52 -15.23 1.92
CA PHE A 49 3.25 -13.99 2.11
C PHE A 49 3.51 -13.82 3.60
N VAL A 50 4.77 -13.97 4.02
CA VAL A 50 5.22 -13.68 5.38
C VAL A 50 5.82 -12.28 5.34
N PRO A 51 5.11 -11.28 5.90
CA PRO A 51 5.63 -9.92 5.89
C PRO A 51 6.91 -9.83 6.72
N LYS A 52 7.94 -9.16 6.19
CA LYS A 52 9.18 -8.91 6.94
C LYS A 52 9.04 -7.66 7.78
N GLU A 53 8.66 -6.56 7.13
CA GLU A 53 8.52 -5.23 7.72
C GLU A 53 7.39 -4.44 7.04
N PRO A 54 6.74 -3.49 7.73
CA PRO A 54 5.71 -2.67 7.12
C PRO A 54 6.27 -1.86 5.95
N PRO A 55 5.49 -1.71 4.85
CA PRO A 55 5.90 -0.86 3.75
C PRO A 55 6.07 0.60 4.24
N PRO A 56 7.00 1.37 3.65
CA PRO A 56 7.22 2.77 4.04
C PRO A 56 5.92 3.59 4.01
N GLU A 57 5.72 4.55 4.90
CA GLU A 57 4.51 5.38 4.86
C GLU A 57 4.54 6.35 3.66
N PHE A 58 3.37 6.82 3.21
CA PHE A 58 3.30 7.87 2.19
C PHE A 58 3.66 9.23 2.80
N GLU A 59 4.94 9.61 2.71
CA GLU A 59 5.49 10.79 3.38
C GLU A 59 4.90 12.14 2.92
N PHE A 60 4.37 12.22 1.69
CA PHE A 60 3.85 13.44 1.07
C PHE A 60 2.32 13.51 1.06
N ILE A 61 1.64 12.63 1.81
CA ILE A 61 0.20 12.67 1.97
C ILE A 61 -0.10 13.22 3.36
N ALA A 62 -0.75 14.39 3.38
CA ALA A 62 -1.30 14.98 4.60
C ALA A 62 -2.73 15.43 4.27
N ASP A 63 -3.70 14.62 4.67
CA ASP A 63 -5.11 14.98 4.52
C ASP A 63 -5.43 16.12 5.50
N PRO A 64 -5.99 17.25 5.03
CA PRO A 64 -6.39 18.31 5.91
C PRO A 64 -7.53 17.85 6.82
N PRO A 65 -7.49 18.15 8.13
CA PRO A 65 -8.66 17.98 8.98
C PRO A 65 -9.79 18.93 8.53
N SER A 66 -10.95 18.86 9.18
CA SER A 66 -12.01 19.85 8.95
C SER A 66 -11.48 21.26 9.31
N ILE A 67 -11.26 22.08 8.29
CA ILE A 67 -10.61 23.39 8.36
C ILE A 67 -11.20 24.31 7.29
N SER A 68 -11.27 25.62 7.56
CA SER A 68 -11.68 26.60 6.55
C SER A 68 -10.61 26.74 5.46
N ALA A 69 -11.00 27.19 4.26
CA ALA A 69 -10.04 27.44 3.17
C ALA A 69 -9.00 28.49 3.56
N LEU A 70 -9.42 29.54 4.27
CA LEU A 70 -8.52 30.59 4.74
C LEU A 70 -7.50 30.05 5.75
N ASP A 71 -7.95 29.31 6.77
CA ASP A 71 -7.05 28.71 7.77
C ASP A 71 -6.11 27.69 7.15
N LEU A 72 -6.57 26.94 6.15
CA LEU A 72 -5.72 26.02 5.38
C LEU A 72 -4.56 26.76 4.71
N ASP A 73 -4.85 27.89 4.06
CA ASP A 73 -3.83 28.70 3.39
C ASP A 73 -2.85 29.33 4.40
N ILE A 74 -3.37 29.83 5.53
CA ILE A 74 -2.53 30.38 6.61
C ILE A 74 -1.57 29.32 7.15
N VAL A 75 -2.07 28.11 7.43
CA VAL A 75 -1.25 27.01 7.95
C VAL A 75 -0.19 26.60 6.93
N LYS A 76 -0.57 26.42 5.65
CA LYS A 76 0.36 26.05 4.58
C LYS A 76 1.43 27.11 4.36
N LEU A 77 1.04 28.39 4.32
CA LEU A 77 1.97 29.49 4.13
C LEU A 77 2.96 29.58 5.29
N THR A 78 2.44 29.50 6.52
CA THR A 78 3.27 29.50 7.72
C THR A 78 4.26 28.34 7.72
N ALA A 79 3.82 27.13 7.37
CA ALA A 79 4.68 25.96 7.28
C ALA A 79 5.81 26.14 6.25
N GLN A 80 5.54 26.74 5.09
CA GLN A 80 6.57 27.05 4.08
C GLN A 80 7.62 28.03 4.60
N PHE A 81 7.19 29.11 5.25
CA PHE A 81 8.12 30.08 5.84
C PHE A 81 8.95 29.47 6.96
N VAL A 82 8.34 28.63 7.81
CA VAL A 82 9.07 27.94 8.87
C VAL A 82 10.05 26.91 8.28
N ALA A 83 9.66 26.15 7.25
CA ALA A 83 10.56 25.20 6.57
C ALA A 83 11.79 25.89 5.98
N ARG A 84 11.61 27.08 5.40
CA ARG A 84 12.69 27.87 4.81
C ARG A 84 13.59 28.55 5.84
N ASN A 85 13.02 29.13 6.89
CA ASN A 85 13.75 29.98 7.85
C ASN A 85 14.16 29.25 9.15
N GLY A 86 13.64 28.04 9.36
CA GLY A 86 13.98 27.17 10.47
C GLY A 86 13.30 27.52 11.80
N ARG A 87 13.72 26.79 12.84
CA ARG A 87 13.09 26.81 14.16
C ARG A 87 13.16 28.17 14.87
N ALA A 88 14.20 28.95 14.65
CA ALA A 88 14.33 30.28 15.26
C ALA A 88 13.20 31.22 14.81
N PHE A 89 12.83 31.17 13.52
CA PHE A 89 11.71 31.93 12.99
C PHE A 89 10.38 31.48 13.62
N LEU A 90 10.16 30.17 13.75
CA LEU A 90 8.96 29.64 14.43
C LEU A 90 8.83 30.16 15.85
N THR A 91 9.91 30.12 16.64
CA THR A 91 9.90 30.64 18.02
C THR A 91 9.57 32.13 18.07
N GLN A 92 10.14 32.94 17.16
CA GLN A 92 9.81 34.37 17.09
C GLN A 92 8.36 34.61 16.71
N LEU A 93 7.83 33.88 15.72
CA LEU A 93 6.44 33.96 15.29
C LEU A 93 5.49 33.62 16.43
N MET A 94 5.74 32.52 17.16
CA MET A 94 4.94 32.11 18.31
C MET A 94 4.90 33.18 19.41
N ASN A 95 6.04 33.81 19.71
CA ASN A 95 6.11 34.87 20.73
C ASN A 95 5.36 36.13 20.29
N ARG A 96 5.50 36.53 19.02
CA ARG A 96 4.86 37.72 18.47
C ARG A 96 3.35 37.57 18.38
N GLU A 97 2.87 36.42 17.94
CA GLU A 97 1.46 36.13 17.69
C GLU A 97 0.78 35.39 18.86
N GLN A 98 1.37 35.38 20.06
CA GLN A 98 0.87 34.60 21.20
C GLN A 98 -0.58 34.93 21.63
N ARG A 99 -1.07 36.12 21.29
CA ARG A 99 -2.45 36.58 21.59
C ARG A 99 -3.39 36.48 20.38
N ASN A 100 -2.88 36.03 19.24
CA ASN A 100 -3.62 35.92 17.99
C ASN A 100 -4.07 34.47 17.79
N PHE A 101 -5.37 34.23 17.98
CA PHE A 101 -5.96 32.89 17.88
C PHE A 101 -5.75 32.24 16.50
N GLN A 102 -5.54 33.04 15.45
CA GLN A 102 -5.28 32.53 14.10
C GLN A 102 -3.95 31.76 14.01
N PHE A 103 -3.00 31.99 14.94
CA PHE A 103 -1.72 31.28 15.03
C PHE A 103 -1.66 30.27 16.18
N ASP A 104 -2.78 30.02 16.86
CA ASP A 104 -2.83 29.07 17.98
C ASP A 104 -2.51 27.63 17.54
N PHE A 105 -2.63 27.32 16.25
CA PHE A 105 -2.23 26.06 15.65
C PHE A 105 -0.73 25.75 15.78
N LEU A 106 0.10 26.76 16.11
CA LEU A 106 1.53 26.56 16.38
C LEU A 106 1.79 25.89 17.73
N ARG A 107 0.77 25.73 18.58
CA ARG A 107 0.90 25.11 19.91
C ARG A 107 0.54 23.62 19.85
N PRO A 108 1.28 22.74 20.54
CA PRO A 108 1.05 21.28 20.49
C PRO A 108 -0.38 20.83 20.86
N GLN A 109 -1.06 21.60 21.71
CA GLN A 109 -2.42 21.28 22.17
C GLN A 109 -3.51 21.58 21.12
N HIS A 110 -3.21 22.31 20.04
CA HIS A 110 -4.22 22.62 19.02
C HIS A 110 -4.42 21.45 18.06
N SER A 111 -5.67 21.20 17.67
CA SER A 111 -6.06 20.17 16.69
C SER A 111 -5.33 20.25 15.33
N LEU A 112 -4.91 21.44 14.89
CA LEU A 112 -4.26 21.68 13.60
C LEU A 112 -2.74 21.53 13.69
N PHE A 113 -2.17 21.42 14.90
CA PHE A 113 -0.72 21.34 15.09
C PHE A 113 -0.11 20.11 14.41
N GLN A 114 -0.81 18.97 14.47
CA GLN A 114 -0.35 17.74 13.79
C GLN A 114 -0.29 17.93 12.28
N TYR A 115 -1.31 18.59 11.70
CA TYR A 115 -1.35 18.90 10.28
C TYR A 115 -0.23 19.88 9.88
N PHE A 116 -0.05 20.95 10.64
CA PHE A 116 1.05 21.91 10.46
C PHE A 116 2.42 21.21 10.49
N THR A 117 2.64 20.31 11.45
CA THR A 117 3.92 19.61 11.61
C THR A 117 4.20 18.69 10.41
N LYS A 118 3.19 17.94 9.92
CA LYS A 118 3.31 17.13 8.70
C LYS A 118 3.68 17.99 7.48
N LEU A 119 3.03 19.14 7.31
CA LEU A 119 3.35 20.07 6.22
C LEU A 119 4.77 20.61 6.34
N LEU A 120 5.19 21.01 7.55
CA LEU A 120 6.54 21.50 7.81
C LEU A 120 7.60 20.45 7.44
N GLU A 121 7.41 19.20 7.83
CA GLU A 121 8.29 18.09 7.46
C GLU A 121 8.35 17.88 5.94
N GLN A 122 7.19 17.87 5.28
CA GLN A 122 7.10 17.73 3.82
C GLN A 122 7.82 18.87 3.09
N TYR A 123 7.55 20.13 3.45
CA TYR A 123 8.20 21.27 2.83
C TYR A 123 9.71 21.27 3.09
N THR A 124 10.14 20.88 4.28
CA THR A 124 11.58 20.75 4.59
C THR A 124 12.23 19.69 3.70
N LYS A 125 11.59 18.53 3.51
CA LYS A 125 12.09 17.47 2.61
C LYS A 125 12.12 17.91 1.15
N VAL A 126 11.19 18.74 0.70
CA VAL A 126 11.20 19.27 -0.68
C VAL A 126 12.32 20.29 -0.86
N LEU A 127 12.51 21.20 0.10
CA LEU A 127 13.55 22.25 0.04
C LEU A 127 14.96 21.68 0.23
N ILE A 128 15.10 20.70 1.13
CA ILE A 128 16.37 20.08 1.52
C ILE A 128 16.20 18.55 1.48
N PRO A 129 16.13 17.95 0.29
CA PRO A 129 15.89 16.51 0.16
C PRO A 129 17.09 15.70 0.67
N PRO A 130 16.87 14.68 1.53
CA PRO A 130 17.94 13.79 1.98
C PRO A 130 18.65 13.13 0.79
N LYS A 131 19.97 12.94 0.89
CA LYS A 131 20.78 12.33 -0.20
C LYS A 131 20.25 10.94 -0.60
N SER A 132 19.78 10.16 0.38
CA SER A 132 19.16 8.85 0.17
C SER A 132 17.89 8.93 -0.68
N MET A 133 17.01 9.90 -0.38
CA MET A 133 15.79 10.15 -1.15
C MET A 133 16.13 10.55 -2.59
N GLN A 134 17.07 11.48 -2.77
CA GLN A 134 17.50 11.89 -4.11
C GLN A 134 18.07 10.71 -4.92
N GLN A 135 18.85 9.83 -4.27
CA GLN A 135 19.40 8.65 -4.93
C GLN A 135 18.30 7.68 -5.34
N ARG A 136 17.38 7.36 -4.42
CA ARG A 136 16.22 6.51 -4.72
C ARG A 136 15.41 7.03 -5.90
N LEU A 137 15.07 8.33 -5.89
CA LEU A 137 14.31 8.96 -6.97
C LEU A 137 15.05 8.89 -8.32
N ARG A 138 16.38 9.03 -8.33
CA ARG A 138 17.20 8.86 -9.54
C ARG A 138 17.15 7.43 -10.08
N ASP A 139 17.11 6.44 -9.21
CA ASP A 139 17.08 5.03 -9.63
C ASP A 139 15.68 4.62 -10.07
N GLU A 140 14.63 5.09 -9.40
CA GLU A 140 13.23 4.95 -9.83
C GLU A 140 12.96 5.62 -11.17
N ALA A 141 13.59 6.77 -11.45
CA ALA A 141 13.47 7.45 -12.75
C ALA A 141 14.10 6.65 -13.91
N LYS A 142 15.05 5.75 -13.64
CA LYS A 142 15.69 4.90 -14.67
C LYS A 142 14.87 3.65 -14.97
N SER A 143 14.15 3.10 -13.99
CA SER A 143 13.40 1.86 -14.15
C SER A 143 12.22 1.79 -13.19
N ALA A 144 11.04 1.47 -13.73
CA ALA A 144 9.82 1.29 -12.96
C ALA A 144 9.78 -0.03 -12.17
N ASN A 145 10.74 -0.95 -12.38
CA ASN A 145 10.71 -2.28 -11.78
C ASN A 145 10.72 -2.23 -10.25
N SER A 146 11.58 -1.39 -9.66
CA SER A 146 11.67 -1.23 -8.21
C SER A 146 10.37 -0.64 -7.62
N VAL A 147 9.74 0.31 -8.32
CA VAL A 147 8.45 0.88 -7.91
C VAL A 147 7.35 -0.18 -7.98
N LEU A 148 7.31 -0.99 -9.04
CA LEU A 148 6.35 -2.07 -9.20
C LEU A 148 6.47 -3.12 -8.09
N GLU A 149 7.70 -3.49 -7.73
CA GLU A 149 7.96 -4.40 -6.60
C GLU A 149 7.49 -3.81 -5.27
N GLN A 150 7.77 -2.53 -5.00
CA GLN A 150 7.29 -1.85 -3.79
C GLN A 150 5.76 -1.81 -3.72
N VAL A 151 5.08 -1.52 -4.83
CA VAL A 151 3.61 -1.47 -4.90
C VAL A 151 3.01 -2.86 -4.68
N LYS A 152 3.56 -3.90 -5.32
CA LYS A 152 3.14 -5.29 -5.11
C LYS A 152 3.31 -5.70 -3.66
N TYR A 153 4.46 -5.39 -3.05
CA TYR A 153 4.72 -5.69 -1.64
C TYR A 153 3.71 -5.00 -0.72
N ARG A 154 3.42 -3.71 -0.95
CA ARG A 154 2.39 -2.99 -0.17
C ARG A 154 1.01 -3.62 -0.33
N ALA A 155 0.63 -4.03 -1.55
CA ALA A 155 -0.66 -4.67 -1.80
C ALA A 155 -0.80 -5.99 -1.03
N GLU A 156 0.23 -6.83 -1.05
CA GLU A 156 0.26 -8.08 -0.28
C GLU A 156 0.27 -7.81 1.25
N TRP A 157 0.99 -6.79 1.71
CA TRP A 157 0.94 -6.35 3.11
C TRP A 157 -0.45 -5.95 3.57
N LEU A 158 -1.19 -5.19 2.76
CA LEU A 158 -2.55 -4.76 3.09
C LEU A 158 -3.51 -5.95 3.18
N LYS A 159 -3.44 -6.90 2.24
CA LYS A 159 -4.22 -8.15 2.29
C LYS A 159 -3.92 -8.96 3.55
N TYR A 160 -2.64 -9.06 3.91
CA TYR A 160 -2.22 -9.77 5.12
C TYR A 160 -2.79 -9.11 6.39
N GLN A 161 -2.70 -7.78 6.51
CA GLN A 161 -3.25 -7.06 7.66
C GLN A 161 -4.77 -7.19 7.76
N GLU A 162 -5.48 -7.18 6.63
CA GLU A 162 -6.94 -7.38 6.60
C GLU A 162 -7.31 -8.79 7.08
N ALA A 163 -6.61 -9.82 6.60
CA ALA A 163 -6.83 -11.21 6.99
C ALA A 163 -6.57 -11.47 8.49
N GLN A 164 -5.68 -10.70 9.13
CA GLN A 164 -5.45 -10.80 10.59
C GLN A 164 -6.48 -10.06 11.45
N LYS A 165 -7.22 -9.11 10.86
CA LYS A 165 -8.24 -8.32 11.58
C LYS A 165 -9.64 -8.94 11.50
N ALA A 166 -9.87 -9.83 10.54
CA ALA A 166 -11.11 -10.59 10.35
C ALA A 166 -11.21 -11.74 11.36
#